data_AF-A0A239HG26-F1
#
_entry.id   AF-A0A239HG26-F1
#
_cell.length_a   1.000
_cell.length_b   1.000
_cell.length_c   1.000
_cell.angle_alpha   90.00
_cell.angle_beta   90.00
_cell.angle_gamma   90.00
#
_symmetry.space_group_name_H-M   'P 1'
#
loop_
_entity.id
_entity.type
_entity.pdbx_description
1 polymer ?
#
loop_
_entity_poly.entity_id
_entity_poly.type
_entity_poly.pdbx_seq_one_letter_code
_entity_poly.pdbx_strand_id
1 'polypeptide(L)' 'MRRSAMLLFFPLLLGGCATSDHGWTGSGAEPFNQAMADCKGRTAALGGKPERRFAIDTCMAGKGWTPPDR' A
#
# COMPACT_ATOMS: atom_id res chain seq x y z
N MET A 1 38.31 29.17 -17.34
CA MET A 1 38.65 28.41 -16.12
C MET A 1 38.30 29.22 -14.88
N ARG A 2 37.29 28.79 -14.10
CA ARG A 2 37.36 28.69 -12.63
C ARG A 2 36.01 28.30 -12.03
N ARG A 3 36.09 27.21 -11.27
CA ARG A 3 35.31 26.89 -10.06
C ARG A 3 33.87 26.44 -10.29
N SER A 4 33.81 25.14 -10.57
CA SER A 4 32.95 24.17 -9.88
C SER A 4 32.18 24.75 -8.71
N ALA A 5 30.86 24.79 -8.85
CA ALA A 5 29.96 24.50 -7.75
C ALA A 5 29.07 23.37 -8.26
N MET A 6 29.63 22.16 -8.18
CA MET A 6 28.88 20.91 -8.30
C MET A 6 27.89 20.94 -7.12
N LEU A 7 26.71 21.51 -7.38
CA LEU A 7 25.64 21.63 -6.40
C LEU A 7 25.20 20.22 -6.06
N LEU A 8 25.73 19.80 -4.91
CA LEU A 8 25.28 18.75 -4.01
C LEU A 8 23.91 18.19 -4.42
N PHE A 9 23.96 17.04 -5.07
CA PHE A 9 22.87 16.08 -5.14
C PHE A 9 22.49 15.76 -3.70
N PHE A 10 21.48 16.46 -3.18
CA PHE A 10 20.87 16.16 -1.88
C PHE A 10 19.96 14.95 -2.12
N PRO A 11 20.31 13.74 -1.68
CA PRO A 11 19.38 12.64 -1.82
C PRO A 11 18.23 12.94 -0.86
N LEU A 12 17.07 13.28 -1.41
CA LEU A 12 15.79 13.15 -0.73
C LEU A 12 15.64 11.68 -0.37
N LEU A 13 16.16 11.29 0.79
CA LEU A 13 15.73 10.11 1.51
C LEU A 13 14.32 10.41 2.02
N LEU A 14 13.36 10.38 1.09
CA LEU A 14 11.96 10.11 1.37
C LEU A 14 11.94 8.73 2.00
N GLY A 15 12.14 8.67 3.32
CA GLY A 15 11.68 7.54 4.10
C GLY A 15 10.19 7.44 3.80
N GLY A 16 9.82 6.54 2.89
CA GLY A 16 8.45 6.37 2.46
C GLY A 16 7.64 6.14 3.71
N CYS A 17 6.75 7.08 4.06
CA CYS A 17 5.87 6.94 5.19
C CYS A 17 5.14 5.61 5.02
N ALA A 18 5.54 4.60 5.77
CA ALA A 18 4.75 3.40 5.93
C ALA A 18 3.45 3.88 6.60
N THR A 19 2.40 4.02 5.82
CA THR A 19 1.08 4.30 6.35
C THR A 19 0.57 3.00 6.95
N SER A 20 0.11 3.08 8.20
CA SER A 20 -0.54 1.98 8.88
C SER A 20 -2.02 2.31 9.08
N ASP A 21 -2.88 1.37 8.71
CA ASP A 21 -4.34 1.53 8.82
C ASP A 21 -4.99 0.18 9.11
N HIS A 22 -5.76 0.08 10.20
CA HIS A 22 -6.37 -1.18 10.65
C HIS A 22 -5.40 -2.39 10.73
N GLY A 23 -4.13 -2.15 11.08
CA GLY A 23 -3.08 -3.17 11.13
C GLY A 23 -2.46 -3.52 9.78
N TRP A 24 -2.99 -3.00 8.68
CA TRP A 24 -2.34 -3.06 7.37
C TRP A 24 -1.21 -2.06 7.31
N THR A 25 -0.17 -2.37 6.54
CA THR A 25 0.94 -1.46 6.28
C THR A 25 1.13 -1.28 4.78
N GLY A 26 1.43 -0.07 4.33
CA GLY A 26 1.68 0.22 2.92
C GLY A 26 2.54 1.46 2.77
N SER A 27 3.46 1.46 1.80
CA SER A 27 4.24 2.67 1.46
C SER A 27 3.86 3.10 0.05
N GLY A 28 3.31 4.30 -0.10
CA GLY A 28 2.74 4.75 -1.38
C GLY A 28 1.53 3.94 -1.86
N ALA A 29 0.86 3.24 -0.95
CA ALA A 29 -0.34 2.45 -1.25
C ALA A 29 -1.54 3.35 -1.63
N GLU A 30 -2.49 2.78 -2.38
CA GLU A 30 -3.77 3.48 -2.63
C GLU A 30 -4.50 3.81 -1.31
N PRO A 31 -5.31 4.88 -1.23
CA PRO A 31 -6.02 5.25 0.00
C PRO A 31 -6.82 4.06 0.58
N PHE A 32 -6.56 3.72 1.85
CA PHE A 32 -7.02 2.46 2.46
C PHE A 32 -8.52 2.21 2.28
N ASN A 33 -9.36 3.20 2.60
CA ASN A 33 -10.82 3.07 2.52
C ASN A 33 -11.31 2.80 1.10
N GLN A 34 -10.72 3.45 0.10
CA GLN A 34 -11.06 3.25 -1.30
C GLN A 34 -10.60 1.87 -1.79
N ALA A 35 -9.36 1.48 -1.49
CA ALA A 35 -8.83 0.15 -1.82
C ALA A 35 -9.66 -0.96 -1.17
N MET A 36 -9.99 -0.82 0.11
CA MET A 36 -10.78 -1.79 0.86
C MET A 36 -12.21 -1.92 0.32
N ALA A 37 -12.86 -0.81 -0.03
CA ALA A 37 -14.20 -0.83 -0.62
C ALA A 37 -14.20 -1.52 -2.00
N ASP A 38 -13.24 -1.20 -2.86
CA ASP A 38 -13.05 -1.85 -4.18
C ASP A 38 -12.84 -3.36 -4.01
N CYS A 39 -11.91 -3.77 -3.13
CA CYS A 39 -11.61 -5.18 -2.89
C CYS A 39 -12.79 -5.96 -2.29
N LYS A 40 -13.56 -5.36 -1.37
CA LYS A 40 -14.79 -5.97 -0.85
C LYS A 40 -15.87 -6.12 -1.93
N GLY A 41 -15.96 -5.17 -2.86
CA GLY A 41 -16.87 -5.19 -4.00
C GLY A 41 -16.52 -6.29 -5.00
N ARG A 42 -15.26 -6.37 -5.42
CA ARG A 42 -14.77 -7.41 -6.35
C ARG A 42 -14.94 -8.83 -5.82
N THR A 43 -14.82 -8.99 -4.50
CA THR A 43 -14.97 -10.29 -3.84
C THR A 43 -16.40 -10.57 -3.37
N ALA A 44 -17.37 -9.70 -3.69
CA ALA A 44 -18.75 -9.83 -3.21
C ALA A 44 -19.41 -11.15 -3.62
N ALA A 45 -19.12 -11.64 -4.83
CA ALA A 45 -19.64 -12.90 -5.34
C ALA A 45 -19.22 -14.13 -4.51
N LEU A 46 -18.14 -14.03 -3.71
CA LEU A 46 -17.72 -15.10 -2.80
C LEU A 46 -18.59 -15.19 -1.54
N GLY A 47 -19.44 -14.19 -1.26
CA GLY A 47 -20.40 -14.26 -0.15
C GLY A 47 -19.73 -14.48 1.22
N GLY A 48 -20.23 -15.40 2.02
CA GLY A 48 -19.65 -15.79 3.32
C GLY A 48 -18.62 -16.91 3.25
N LYS A 49 -18.12 -17.25 2.05
CA LYS A 49 -17.20 -18.37 1.89
C LYS A 49 -15.85 -18.08 2.57
N PRO A 50 -15.16 -19.11 3.11
CA PRO A 50 -13.87 -18.94 3.78
C PRO A 50 -12.80 -18.25 2.92
N GLU A 51 -12.81 -18.52 1.61
CA GLU A 51 -11.79 -18.01 0.67
C GLU A 51 -11.96 -16.51 0.41
N ARG A 52 -13.12 -15.92 0.74
CA ARG A 52 -13.35 -14.48 0.52
C ARG A 52 -12.31 -13.63 1.20
N ARG A 53 -11.91 -13.99 2.42
CA ARG A 53 -10.93 -13.18 3.15
C ARG A 53 -9.57 -13.20 2.44
N PHE A 54 -9.12 -14.37 2.00
CA PHE A 54 -7.89 -14.50 1.22
C PHE A 54 -7.95 -13.69 -0.09
N ALA A 55 -9.09 -13.70 -0.77
CA ALA A 55 -9.29 -12.90 -1.98
C ALA A 55 -9.25 -11.38 -1.71
N ILE A 56 -9.81 -10.92 -0.58
CA ILE A 56 -9.70 -9.51 -0.15
C ILE A 56 -8.23 -9.18 0.12
N ASP A 57 -7.53 -10.04 0.85
CA ASP A 57 -6.14 -9.79 1.23
C ASP A 57 -5.23 -9.74 -0.01
N THR A 58 -5.45 -10.63 -0.98
CA THR A 58 -4.75 -10.64 -2.28
C THR A 58 -5.02 -9.37 -3.08
N CYS A 59 -6.27 -8.92 -3.10
CA CYS A 59 -6.63 -7.67 -3.77
C CYS A 59 -5.94 -6.47 -3.13
N MET A 60 -5.93 -6.38 -1.79
CA MET A 60 -5.27 -5.32 -1.03
C MET A 60 -3.74 -5.32 -1.26
N ALA A 61 -3.12 -6.50 -1.37
CA ALA A 61 -1.70 -6.61 -1.74
C ALA A 61 -1.41 -5.97 -3.11
N GLY A 62 -2.28 -6.21 -4.10
CA GLY A 62 -2.20 -5.53 -5.41
C GLY A 62 -2.39 -4.01 -5.34
N LYS A 63 -2.92 -3.50 -4.23
CA LYS A 63 -3.13 -2.06 -3.94
C LYS A 63 -1.98 -1.45 -3.11
N GLY A 64 -0.92 -2.22 -2.86
CA GLY A 64 0.25 -1.80 -2.09
C GLY A 64 0.14 -2.03 -0.59
N TRP A 65 -0.87 -2.79 -0.12
CA TRP A 65 -1.10 -3.04 1.30
C TRP A 65 -0.69 -4.44 1.72
N THR A 66 0.11 -4.52 2.78
CA THR A 66 0.49 -5.76 3.47
C THR A 66 -0.49 -6.03 4.61
N PRO A 67 -1.06 -7.25 4.70
CA PRO A 67 -2.00 -7.61 5.76
C PRO A 67 -1.36 -7.58 7.15
N PRO A 68 -2.15 -7.34 8.22
CA PRO A 68 -1.68 -7.54 9.58
C PRO A 68 -1.27 -9.00 9.81
N ASP A 69 -0.21 -9.20 10.60
CA ASP A 69 0.12 -10.52 11.16
C ASP A 69 -1.07 -11.03 11.98
N ARG A 70 -1.38 -12.34 11.83
CA ARG A 70 -2.57 -12.98 12.40
C ARG A 70 -2.22 -14.11 13.34
#